data_AF-B3EXE7-F1
#
_entry.id   AF-B3EXE7-F1
#
_cell.length_a   1.000
_cell.length_b   1.000
_cell.length_c   1.000
_cell.angle_alpha   90.00
_cell.angle_beta   90.00
_cell.angle_gamma   90.00
#
_symmetry.space_group_name_H-M   'P 1'
#
loop_
_entity.id
_entity.type
_entity.pdbx_description
1 polymer ?
#
loop_
_entity_poly.entity_id
_entity_poly.type
_entity_poly.pdbx_seq_one_letter_code
_entity_poly.pdbx_strand_id
1 'polypeptide(L)' 'GSNACYMEEMKNIEMIEGDEGQMCVNMEWGAFGDNGCLDDIRTEYDRAVDDFSLNPGKQRYEKMISGIYGLEI' A
#
# COMPACT_ATOMS: atom_id res chain seq x y z
N GLY A 1 -9.18 -0.79 4.07
CA GLY A 1 -8.98 0.38 3.18
C GLY A 1 -8.13 1.44 3.87
N SER A 2 -6.88 1.62 3.44
CA SER A 2 -6.03 2.77 3.77
C SER A 2 -5.29 3.16 2.50
N ASN A 3 -5.42 4.42 2.06
CA ASN A 3 -4.71 4.95 0.90
C ASN A 3 -4.32 6.42 1.15
N ALA A 4 -3.28 6.90 0.49
CA ALA A 4 -2.84 8.29 0.54
C ALA A 4 -2.56 8.83 -0.86
N CYS A 5 -2.82 10.12 -1.03
CA CYS A 5 -2.42 10.90 -2.20
C CYS A 5 -1.67 12.15 -1.75
N TYR A 6 -0.82 12.68 -2.64
CA TYR A 6 -0.10 13.93 -2.42
C TYR A 6 0.10 14.68 -3.74
N MET A 7 0.40 15.98 -3.65
CA MET A 7 0.76 16.79 -4.82
C MET A 7 2.24 16.60 -5.13
N GLU A 8 2.55 16.05 -6.29
CA GLU A 8 3.90 15.84 -6.79
C GLU A 8 4.22 16.86 -7.90
N GLU A 9 5.47 17.28 -7.98
CA GLU A 9 5.96 18.14 -9.05
C GLU A 9 5.97 17.37 -10.37
N MET A 10 5.45 17.96 -11.44
CA MET A 10 5.32 17.29 -12.76
C MET A 10 6.66 16.77 -13.29
N LYS A 11 7.75 17.49 -13.04
CA LYS A 11 9.12 17.05 -13.39
C LYS A 11 9.56 15.71 -12.79
N ASN A 12 8.91 15.25 -11.71
CA ASN A 12 9.19 13.98 -11.04
C ASN A 12 8.30 12.83 -11.59
N ILE A 13 7.33 13.13 -12.45
CA ILE A 13 6.37 12.16 -13.00
C ILE A 13 6.81 11.78 -14.42
N GLU A 14 7.63 10.73 -14.53
CA GLU A 14 8.17 10.28 -15.82
C GLU A 14 7.12 9.67 -16.76
N MET A 15 5.94 9.30 -16.24
CA MET A 15 4.89 8.63 -17.01
C MET A 15 3.99 9.58 -17.83
N ILE A 16 4.12 10.89 -17.66
CA ILE A 16 3.31 11.91 -18.34
C ILE A 16 4.26 12.95 -18.95
N GLU A 17 3.98 13.37 -20.18
CA GLU A 17 4.74 14.45 -20.82
C GLU A 17 4.41 15.81 -20.19
N GLY A 18 5.45 16.58 -19.86
CA GLY A 18 5.35 17.92 -19.28
C GLY A 18 6.03 18.01 -17.91
N ASP A 19 6.74 19.12 -17.66
CA ASP A 19 7.53 19.36 -16.45
C ASP A 19 7.04 20.56 -15.62
N GLU A 20 6.02 21.27 -16.11
CA GLU A 20 5.44 22.45 -15.45
C GLU A 20 4.23 22.12 -14.59
N GLY A 21 4.21 22.64 -13.36
CA GLY A 21 3.08 22.52 -12.43
C GLY A 21 3.16 21.30 -11.52
N GLN A 22 2.03 20.98 -10.89
CA GLN A 22 1.90 19.88 -9.93
C GLN A 22 0.72 18.98 -10.31
N MET A 23 0.83 17.70 -9.99
CA MET A 23 -0.24 16.72 -10.18
C MET A 23 -0.48 15.92 -8.90
N CYS A 24 -1.76 15.62 -8.63
CA CYS A 24 -2.12 14.74 -7.52
C CYS A 24 -1.76 13.30 -7.88
N VAL A 25 -0.83 12.71 -7.15
CA VAL A 25 -0.41 11.32 -7.28
C VAL A 25 -1.15 10.49 -6.25
N ASN A 26 -1.90 9.50 -6.74
CA ASN A 26 -2.47 8.44 -5.91
C ASN A 26 -1.41 7.36 -5.71
N MET A 27 -0.99 7.10 -4.47
CA MET A 27 0.10 6.17 -4.20
C MET A 27 -0.33 4.70 -4.28
N GLU A 28 -1.61 4.41 -4.04
CA GLU A 28 -2.10 3.04 -3.84
C GLU A 28 -1.20 2.26 -2.84
N TRP A 29 -0.83 2.92 -1.74
CA TRP A 29 0.19 2.41 -0.81
C TRP A 29 -0.22 1.12 -0.06
N GLY A 30 -1.46 0.68 -0.23
CA GLY A 30 -1.97 -0.54 0.38
C GLY A 30 -1.22 -1.78 -0.10
N ALA A 31 -0.75 -1.77 -1.34
CA ALA A 31 0.07 -2.82 -1.97
C ALA A 31 1.55 -2.80 -1.53
N PHE A 32 1.96 -1.85 -0.68
CA PHE A 32 3.31 -1.83 -0.14
C PHE A 32 3.59 -3.12 0.66
N GLY A 33 4.76 -3.72 0.45
CA GLY A 33 5.11 -5.02 1.04
C GLY A 33 4.69 -6.26 0.25
N ASP A 34 3.91 -6.14 -0.83
CA ASP A 34 3.52 -7.28 -1.69
C ASP A 34 4.74 -7.93 -2.38
N ASN A 35 5.81 -7.16 -2.59
CA ASN A 35 7.10 -7.65 -3.08
C ASN A 35 8.00 -8.28 -2.00
N GLY A 36 7.49 -8.44 -0.77
CA GLY A 36 8.22 -9.03 0.37
C GLY A 36 9.08 -8.05 1.17
N CYS A 37 9.11 -6.75 0.82
CA CYS A 37 9.94 -5.78 1.55
C CYS A 37 9.54 -5.53 3.02
N LEU A 38 8.38 -6.04 3.44
CA LEU A 38 7.89 -5.96 4.82
C LEU A 38 7.89 -7.33 5.53
N ASP A 39 8.39 -8.40 4.92
CA ASP A 39 8.30 -9.74 5.50
C ASP A 39 9.08 -9.90 6.82
N ASP A 40 10.10 -9.07 7.04
CA ASP A 40 10.91 -9.02 8.27
C ASP A 40 10.17 -8.44 9.48
N ILE A 41 9.17 -7.58 9.24
CA ILE A 41 8.38 -6.94 10.30
C ILE A 41 7.01 -7.60 10.49
N ARG A 42 6.61 -8.49 9.58
CA ARG A 42 5.34 -9.22 9.65
C ARG A 42 5.39 -10.30 10.72
N THR A 43 4.39 -10.28 11.60
CA THR A 43 4.19 -11.31 12.61
C THR A 43 3.50 -12.54 12.01
N GLU A 44 3.41 -13.62 12.80
CA GLU A 44 2.63 -14.80 12.42
C GLU A 44 1.13 -14.48 12.25
N TYR A 45 0.61 -13.51 12.99
CA TYR A 45 -0.78 -13.05 12.87
C TYR A 45 -1.03 -12.33 11.54
N ASP A 46 -0.11 -11.45 11.12
CA ASP A 46 -0.22 -10.75 9.82
C ASP A 46 -0.13 -11.69 8.62
N ARG A 47 0.55 -12.83 8.79
CA ARG A 47 0.61 -13.89 7.77
C ARG A 47 -0.69 -14.68 7.74
N ALA A 48 -1.21 -15.09 8.90
CA ALA A 48 -2.49 -15.78 8.99
C ALA A 48 -3.64 -14.93 8.40
N VAL A 49 -3.71 -13.66 8.76
CA VAL A 49 -4.71 -12.73 8.20
C VAL A 49 -4.60 -12.61 6.68
N ASP A 50 -3.39 -12.55 6.14
CA ASP A 50 -3.16 -12.53 4.70
C ASP A 50 -3.62 -13.82 4.02
N ASP A 51 -3.28 -14.98 4.59
CA ASP A 51 -3.63 -16.32 4.08
C ASP A 51 -5.15 -16.58 4.08
N PHE A 52 -5.88 -16.08 5.09
CA PHE A 52 -7.33 -16.22 5.20
C PHE A 52 -8.12 -15.10 4.52
N SER A 53 -7.44 -14.09 3.98
CA SER A 53 -8.10 -13.00 3.25
C SER A 53 -8.59 -13.44 1.88
N LEU A 54 -9.55 -12.69 1.32
CA LEU A 54 -10.02 -12.89 -0.07
C LEU A 54 -8.92 -12.67 -1.12
N ASN A 55 -7.86 -11.94 -0.77
CA ASN A 55 -6.77 -11.56 -1.68
C ASN A 55 -5.40 -11.92 -1.07
N PRO A 56 -5.02 -13.20 -0.97
CA PRO A 56 -3.74 -13.59 -0.38
C PRO A 56 -2.55 -13.01 -1.13
N GLY A 57 -1.56 -12.52 -0.39
CA GLY A 57 -0.32 -11.95 -0.92
C GLY A 57 -0.47 -10.55 -1.52
N LYS A 58 -1.66 -9.94 -1.45
CA LYS A 58 -1.93 -8.58 -1.92
C LYS A 58 -2.37 -7.66 -0.79
N GLN A 59 -2.16 -6.36 -0.97
CA GLN A 59 -2.57 -5.31 -0.02
C GLN A 59 -2.00 -5.53 1.39
N ARG A 60 -0.75 -6.02 1.50
CA ARG A 60 -0.17 -6.42 2.79
C ARG A 60 -0.06 -5.27 3.79
N TYR A 61 0.34 -4.08 3.35
CA TYR A 61 0.38 -2.90 4.23
C TYR A 61 -1.02 -2.46 4.68
N GLU A 62 -2.02 -2.57 3.80
CA GLU A 62 -3.41 -2.26 4.15
C GLU A 62 -3.96 -3.21 5.23
N LYS A 63 -3.57 -4.49 5.18
CA LYS A 63 -3.95 -5.50 6.18
C LYS A 63 -3.36 -5.23 7.56
N MET A 64 -2.17 -4.66 7.63
CA MET A 64 -1.54 -4.33 8.92
C MET A 64 -2.11 -3.06 9.58
N ILE A 65 -2.73 -2.17 8.81
CA ILE A 65 -3.17 -0.84 9.31
C ILE A 65 -4.68 -0.66 9.34
N SER A 66 -5.41 -1.27 8.40
CA SER A 66 -6.84 -0.99 8.32
C SER A 66 -7.61 -1.74 9.41
N GLY A 67 -8.52 -1.01 10.08
CA GLY A 67 -9.30 -1.53 11.22
C GLY A 67 -10.23 -2.71 10.92
N ILE A 68 -10.35 -3.12 9.66
CA ILE A 68 -11.05 -4.36 9.27
C ILE A 68 -10.25 -5.60 9.75
N TYR A 69 -8.92 -5.53 9.71
CA TYR A 69 -8.05 -6.64 10.08
C TYR A 69 -7.49 -6.52 11.50
N GLY A 70 -7.40 -5.31 12.06
CA GLY A 70 -7.06 -5.11 13.47
C GLY A 70 -8.14 -5.58 14.47
N LEU A 71 -9.36 -5.88 14.00
CA LEU A 71 -10.44 -6.50 14.79
C LEU A 71 -10.47 -8.04 14.70
N GLU A 72 -9.73 -8.64 13.76
CA GLU A 72 -9.57 -10.10 13.65
C GLU A 72 -8.35 -10.64 14.43
N ILE A 73 -7.61 -9.76 15.12
CA ILE A 73 -6.50 -10.11 16.04
C ILE A 73 -7.02 -10.16 17.48
#